data_AF-A0A5D9CDA9-F1
#
_entry.id   AF-A0A5D9CDA9-F1
#
_cell.length_a   1.000
_cell.length_b   1.000
_cell.length_c   1.000
_cell.angle_alpha   90.00
_cell.angle_beta   90.00
_cell.angle_gamma   90.00
#
_symmetry.space_group_name_H-M   'P 1'
#
loop_
_entity.id
_entity.type
_entity.pdbx_description
1 polymer ?
#
loop_
_entity_poly.entity_id
_entity_poly.type
_entity_poly.pdbx_seq_one_letter_code
_entity_poly.pdbx_strand_id
1 'polypeptide(L)'
;MDKELKPCPKARGTSDIVVCRRTGETAALRYRLPIRQQGFDPGGNVDSISRERHRLLDVGGSGTASCSPIGAGGWTGCQSRDWKAAREQYNK
;
A
#
# COMPACT_ATOMS: atom_id res chain seq x y z
N MET A 1 -2.25 -18.25 -5.95
CA MET A 1 -1.97 -19.51 -6.69
C MET A 1 -0.73 -20.12 -6.08
N ASP A 2 -0.95 -20.75 -4.94
CA ASP A 2 0.04 -21.32 -4.06
C ASP A 2 0.59 -22.56 -4.74
N LYS A 3 1.73 -22.41 -5.43
CA LYS A 3 2.46 -23.53 -5.99
C LYS A 3 3.11 -24.24 -4.81
N GLU A 4 2.35 -25.12 -4.18
CA GLU A 4 2.78 -25.92 -3.05
C GLU A 4 4.09 -26.62 -3.41
N LEU A 5 5.11 -26.39 -2.58
CA LEU A 5 6.45 -26.88 -2.82
C LEU A 5 6.44 -28.41 -2.69
N LYS A 6 6.33 -29.10 -3.83
CA LYS A 6 6.35 -30.56 -3.84
C LYS A 6 7.68 -31.06 -3.27
N PRO A 7 7.67 -32.03 -2.34
CA PRO A 7 8.89 -32.60 -1.81
C PRO A 7 9.69 -33.25 -2.94
N CYS A 8 11.01 -33.23 -2.81
CA CYS A 8 11.88 -33.86 -3.80
C CYS A 8 11.62 -35.37 -3.86
N PRO A 9 11.61 -35.95 -5.07
CA PRO A 9 11.40 -37.38 -5.23
C PRO A 9 12.52 -38.17 -4.54
N LYS A 10 12.15 -39.31 -3.94
CA LYS A 10 13.11 -40.24 -3.37
C LYS A 10 13.77 -41.06 -4.49
N ALA A 11 15.04 -41.40 -4.31
CA ALA A 11 15.74 -42.35 -5.16
C ALA A 11 14.98 -43.69 -5.20
N ARG A 12 14.91 -44.31 -6.38
CA ARG A 12 14.18 -45.58 -6.58
C ARG A 12 15.09 -46.80 -6.44
N GLY A 13 16.38 -46.68 -6.74
CA GLY A 13 17.39 -47.71 -6.56
C GLY A 13 18.46 -47.38 -5.50
N THR A 14 19.24 -48.39 -5.13
CA THR A 14 20.37 -48.29 -4.17
C THR A 14 21.61 -47.59 -4.74
N SER A 15 21.68 -47.42 -6.06
CA SER A 15 22.77 -46.75 -6.77
C SER A 15 22.36 -45.45 -7.46
N ASP A 16 21.16 -44.93 -7.20
CA ASP A 16 20.66 -43.71 -7.82
C ASP A 16 21.01 -42.47 -6.99
N ILE A 17 21.55 -41.43 -7.65
CA ILE A 17 21.80 -40.12 -7.03
C ILE A 17 20.75 -39.15 -7.56
N VAL A 18 19.90 -38.64 -6.66
CA VAL A 18 18.88 -37.62 -6.99
C VAL A 18 19.40 -36.25 -6.59
N VAL A 19 19.60 -35.37 -7.58
CA VAL A 19 19.98 -33.97 -7.35
C VAL A 19 18.77 -33.08 -7.59
N CYS A 20 18.38 -32.35 -6.55
CA CYS A 20 17.23 -31.45 -6.56
C CYS A 20 17.68 -30.00 -6.42
N ARG A 21 17.09 -29.10 -7.22
CA ARG A 21 17.27 -27.65 -7.08
C ARG A 21 15.92 -26.98 -6.84
N ARG A 22 15.85 -26.09 -5.85
CA ARG A 22 14.75 -25.14 -5.74
C ARG A 22 14.94 -24.04 -6.78
N THR A 23 13.98 -23.84 -7.68
CA THR A 23 14.02 -22.70 -8.61
C THR A 23 13.86 -21.41 -7.82
N GLY A 24 14.77 -20.45 -8.06
CA GLY A 24 14.85 -19.19 -7.33
C GLY A 24 13.62 -18.30 -7.47
N GLU A 25 12.69 -18.59 -8.39
CA GLU A 25 11.45 -17.85 -8.57
C GLU A 25 10.58 -17.83 -7.30
N THR A 26 10.45 -18.97 -6.61
CA THR A 26 9.66 -19.03 -5.36
C THR A 26 10.37 -18.36 -4.19
N ALA A 27 11.71 -18.27 -4.20
CA ALA A 27 12.49 -17.49 -3.23
C ALA A 27 12.42 -15.98 -3.51
N ALA A 28 12.44 -15.58 -4.78
CA ALA A 28 12.29 -14.20 -5.23
C ALA A 28 10.88 -13.64 -4.94
N LEU A 29 9.86 -14.50 -4.98
CA LEU A 29 8.49 -14.14 -4.59
C LEU A 29 8.28 -14.06 -3.06
N ARG A 30 9.19 -14.55 -2.22
CA ARG A 30 9.03 -14.47 -0.74
C ARG A 30 8.97 -13.06 -0.21
N TYR A 31 9.67 -12.13 -0.87
CA TYR A 31 9.74 -10.73 -0.47
C TYR A 31 8.81 -9.83 -1.28
N ARG A 32 8.08 -10.40 -2.26
CA ARG A 32 7.16 -9.62 -3.09
C ARG A 32 5.81 -9.64 -2.42
N LEU A 33 5.36 -8.47 -1.95
CA LEU A 33 3.98 -8.34 -1.46
C LEU A 33 3.04 -8.84 -2.57
N PRO A 34 2.00 -9.62 -2.22
CA PRO A 34 0.99 -10.01 -3.19
C PRO A 34 0.42 -8.75 -3.84
N ILE A 35 0.27 -8.78 -5.16
CA ILE A 35 -0.39 -7.70 -5.88
C ILE A 35 -1.81 -7.63 -5.32
N ARG A 36 -2.21 -6.46 -4.81
CA ARG A 36 -3.59 -6.26 -4.34
C ARG A 36 -4.51 -6.56 -5.53
N GLN A 37 -5.38 -7.56 -5.37
CA GLN A 37 -6.27 -8.00 -6.45
C GLN A 37 -7.35 -6.97 -6.77
N GLN A 38 -7.62 -6.07 -5.83
CA GLN A 38 -8.51 -4.93 -6.01
C GLN A 38 -7.63 -3.73 -6.39
N GLY A 39 -7.92 -3.14 -7.55
CA GLY A 39 -7.32 -1.86 -7.95
C GLY A 39 -7.65 -0.76 -6.94
N PHE A 40 -6.88 0.33 -6.99
CA PHE A 40 -7.19 1.50 -6.18
C PHE A 40 -8.51 2.14 -6.65
N ASP A 41 -9.49 2.20 -5.76
CA ASP A 41 -10.73 2.94 -5.95
C ASP A 41 -10.65 4.26 -5.18
N PRO A 42 -10.56 5.42 -5.87
CA PRO A 42 -10.49 6.71 -5.19
C PRO A 42 -11.78 7.07 -4.44
N GLY A 43 -12.93 6.46 -4.79
CA GLY A 43 -14.19 6.60 -4.05
C GLY A 43 -14.35 5.62 -2.89
N GLY A 44 -13.40 4.70 -2.71
CA GLY A 44 -13.44 3.70 -1.65
C GLY A 44 -12.91 4.23 -0.30
N ASN A 45 -12.87 3.34 0.69
CA ASN A 45 -12.40 3.66 2.05
C ASN A 45 -10.87 3.72 2.19
N VAL A 46 -10.12 3.62 1.09
CA VAL A 46 -8.66 3.57 1.09
C VAL A 46 -8.14 4.91 0.61
N ASP A 47 -7.32 5.58 1.43
CA ASP A 47 -6.65 6.81 1.02
C ASP A 47 -5.65 6.52 -0.12
N SER A 48 -5.53 7.47 -1.04
CA SER A 48 -4.45 7.48 -2.03
C SER A 48 -3.10 7.66 -1.34
N ILE A 49 -2.01 7.21 -1.98
CA ILE A 49 -0.65 7.44 -1.46
C ILE A 49 -0.35 8.93 -1.31
N SER A 50 -0.87 9.76 -2.22
CA SER A 50 -0.74 11.21 -2.15
C SER A 50 -1.48 11.76 -0.93
N ARG A 51 -2.72 11.33 -0.69
CA ARG A 51 -3.55 11.76 0.44
C ARG A 51 -2.94 11.35 1.77
N GLU A 52 -2.45 10.12 1.87
CA GLU A 52 -1.78 9.59 3.06
C GLU A 52 -0.57 10.45 3.46
N ARG A 53 0.28 10.81 2.48
CA ARG A 53 1.46 11.65 2.73
C ARG A 53 1.12 13.08 3.10
N HIS A 54 0.14 13.70 2.45
CA HIS A 54 -0.23 15.09 2.73
C HIS A 54 -0.95 15.25 4.06
N ARG A 55 -1.73 14.26 4.49
CA ARG A 55 -2.37 14.25 5.80
C ARG A 55 -1.36 14.39 6.94
N LEU A 56 -0.16 13.82 6.78
CA LEU A 56 0.93 13.93 7.75
C LEU A 56 1.54 15.34 7.79
N LEU A 57 1.37 16.14 6.74
CA LEU A 57 1.88 17.51 6.64
C LEU A 57 0.85 18.55 7.13
N ASP A 58 -0.44 18.23 7.08
CA ASP A 58 -1.52 19.13 7.50
C ASP A 58 -1.65 19.24 9.04
N VAL A 59 -0.86 18.50 9.82
CA VAL A 59 -0.87 18.59 11.29
C VAL A 59 -0.24 19.90 11.77
N GLY A 60 -0.93 20.61 12.67
CA GLY A 60 -0.42 21.83 13.31
C GLY A 60 -0.76 23.15 12.58
N GLY A 61 -1.56 23.12 11.52
CA GLY A 61 -2.04 24.35 10.87
C GLY A 61 -2.89 25.22 11.81
N SER A 62 -2.48 26.46 12.05
CA SER A 62 -3.22 27.45 12.84
C SER A 62 -3.23 28.81 12.12
N GLY A 63 -4.18 29.68 12.47
CA GLY A 63 -4.37 30.98 11.82
C GLY A 63 -5.50 30.99 10.79
N THR A 64 -5.64 32.09 10.05
CA THR A 64 -6.71 32.26 9.05
C THR A 64 -6.62 31.20 7.96
N ALA A 65 -7.77 30.65 7.55
CA ALA A 65 -7.86 29.63 6.48
C ALA A 65 -7.24 28.25 6.80
N SER A 66 -7.02 27.88 8.06
CA SER A 66 -6.46 26.56 8.44
C SER A 66 -7.48 25.47 8.80
N CYS A 67 -8.78 25.79 8.89
CA CYS A 67 -9.82 24.93 9.48
C CYS A 67 -9.52 24.48 10.93
N SER A 68 -8.73 25.28 11.67
CA SER A 68 -8.49 25.04 13.09
C SER A 68 -9.57 25.70 13.94
N PRO A 69 -10.02 25.06 15.04
CA PRO A 69 -10.88 25.70 16.03
C PRO A 69 -10.12 26.74 16.89
N ILE A 70 -8.79 26.79 16.78
CA ILE A 70 -7.92 27.66 17.58
C ILE A 70 -7.46 28.83 16.70
N GLY A 71 -7.74 30.06 17.14
CA GLY A 71 -7.32 31.30 16.48
C GLY A 71 -8.42 32.00 15.67
N ALA A 72 -8.29 33.31 15.49
CA ALA A 72 -9.25 34.11 14.75
C ALA A 72 -9.24 33.72 13.26
N GLY A 73 -10.42 33.40 12.72
CA GLY A 73 -10.59 33.09 11.29
C GLY A 73 -10.05 31.72 10.85
N GLY A 74 -9.71 30.81 11.76
CA GLY A 74 -9.34 29.43 11.39
C GLY A 74 -10.47 28.68 10.71
N TRP A 75 -11.69 28.87 11.18
CA TRP A 75 -12.91 28.23 10.65
C TRP A 75 -13.18 28.50 9.17
N THR A 76 -12.66 29.59 8.59
CA THR A 76 -12.91 29.95 7.18
C THR A 76 -12.18 29.02 6.20
N GLY A 77 -11.21 28.22 6.66
CA GLY A 77 -10.39 27.35 5.83
C GLY A 77 -10.94 25.95 5.56
N CYS A 78 -12.10 25.59 6.11
CA CYS A 78 -12.59 24.22 6.04
C CYS A 78 -12.90 23.78 4.62
N GLN A 79 -13.55 24.64 3.84
CA GLN A 79 -13.84 24.35 2.45
C GLN A 79 -12.54 24.12 1.65
N SER A 80 -11.54 25.00 1.76
CA SER A 80 -10.25 24.84 1.06
C SER A 80 -9.51 23.55 1.43
N ARG A 81 -9.56 23.14 2.70
CA ARG A 81 -8.97 21.88 3.17
C ARG A 81 -9.65 20.69 2.51
N ASP A 82 -10.98 20.70 2.44
CA ASP A 82 -11.75 19.60 1.87
C ASP A 82 -11.54 19.48 0.35
N TRP A 83 -11.43 20.62 -0.37
CA TRP A 83 -11.03 20.62 -1.79
C TRP A 83 -9.62 20.05 -1.99
N LYS A 84 -8.66 20.43 -1.15
CA LYS A 84 -7.28 19.91 -1.21
C LYS A 84 -7.27 18.40 -0.97
N ALA A 85 -8.02 17.92 0.02
CA ALA A 85 -8.20 16.51 0.32
C ALA A 85 -8.77 15.72 -0.86
N ALA A 86 -9.83 16.24 -1.50
CA ALA A 86 -10.42 15.62 -2.67
C ALA A 86 -9.43 15.57 -3.83
N ARG A 87 -8.66 16.64 -4.07
CA ARG A 87 -7.61 16.64 -5.10
C ARG A 87 -6.56 15.58 -4.81
N GLU A 88 -6.07 15.48 -3.58
CA GLU A 88 -5.08 14.45 -3.23
C GLU A 88 -5.60 13.02 -3.41
N GLN A 89 -6.91 12.80 -3.19
CA GLN A 89 -7.54 11.49 -3.30
C GLN A 89 -7.84 11.07 -4.76
N TYR A 90 -8.41 11.98 -5.55
CA TYR A 90 -8.94 11.67 -6.90
C TYR A 90 -7.99 12.03 -8.04
N ASN A 91 -6.99 12.89 -7.81
CA ASN A 91 -6.10 13.33 -8.87
C ASN A 91 -5.08 12.24 -9.18
N LYS A 92 -5.30 11.52 -10.29
CA LYS A 92 -4.35 10.59 -10.90
C LYS A 92 -3.21 11.33 -11.57
#